data_AF-A0A811L1E3-F1
#
_entry.id   AF-A0A811L1E3-F1
#
_cell.length_a   1.000
_cell.length_b   1.000
_cell.length_c   1.000
_cell.angle_alpha   90.00
_cell.angle_beta   90.00
_cell.angle_gamma   90.00
#
_symmetry.space_group_name_H-M   'P 1'
#
loop_
_entity.id
_entity.type
_entity.pdbx_description
1 polymer ?
#
loop_
_entity_poly.entity_id
_entity_poly.type
_entity_poly.pdbx_seq_one_letter_code
_entity_poly.pdbx_strand_id
1 'polypeptide(L)'
;MTETINVNIFKDIDEFIKVSSVILNRTDWDCSPADQKGYQQSLGAQTNDEWFEELFLFWKRNVRNQTKPKELQQQLLDFNVPVENVERIVELWKTEAPATIKKAKLVSASGKPQVSDIRWGLELERATRFNTQKREPLINFAFKTDQGSKNVKMDIDQLTQLHLTLKDIQSHIDSVFK
;
A
#
# COMPACT_ATOMS: atom_id res chain seq x y z
N MET A 1 1.24 -15.63 18.16
CA MET A 1 2.24 -14.66 18.65
C MET A 1 1.50 -13.38 18.93
N THR A 2 1.33 -13.01 20.20
CA THR A 2 0.73 -11.74 20.60
C THR A 2 1.82 -10.67 20.51
N GLU A 3 1.88 -9.95 19.39
CA GLU A 3 2.71 -8.76 19.28
C GLU A 3 2.19 -7.70 20.25
N THR A 4 3.02 -7.37 21.22
CA THR A 4 2.79 -6.31 22.20
C THR A 4 2.98 -4.97 21.53
N ILE A 5 1.88 -4.24 21.35
CA ILE A 5 1.93 -2.83 20.99
C ILE A 5 2.51 -2.06 22.17
N ASN A 6 3.45 -1.16 21.93
CA ASN A 6 4.02 -0.35 22.99
C ASN A 6 2.92 0.59 23.52
N VAL A 7 2.38 0.32 24.70
CA VAL A 7 1.29 1.12 25.30
C VAL A 7 1.67 2.60 25.46
N ASN A 8 2.97 2.93 25.44
CA ASN A 8 3.44 4.31 25.44
C ASN A 8 2.99 5.12 24.22
N ILE A 9 2.61 4.50 23.09
CA ILE A 9 2.10 5.22 21.92
C ILE A 9 0.76 5.92 22.18
N PHE A 10 0.03 5.52 23.23
CA PHE A 10 -1.25 6.11 23.59
C PHE A 10 -1.11 7.24 24.63
N LYS A 11 0.12 7.61 25.02
CA LYS A 11 0.37 8.69 26.00
C LYS A 11 0.09 10.07 25.44
N ASP A 12 0.38 10.30 24.16
CA ASP A 12 -0.02 11.50 23.44
C ASP A 12 -1.14 11.15 22.46
N ILE A 13 -2.38 11.27 22.94
CA ILE A 13 -3.56 10.89 22.18
C ILE A 13 -3.81 11.81 20.98
N ASP A 14 -3.40 13.07 21.06
CA ASP A 14 -3.62 14.05 19.99
C ASP A 14 -2.65 13.79 18.83
N GLU A 15 -1.39 13.49 19.15
CA GLU A 15 -0.41 13.04 18.17
C GLU A 15 -0.81 11.68 17.58
N PHE A 16 -1.25 10.73 18.42
CA PHE A 16 -1.76 9.44 17.96
C PHE A 16 -2.88 9.60 16.95
N ILE A 17 -3.89 10.44 17.24
CA ILE A 17 -5.04 10.65 16.34
C ILE A 17 -4.60 11.31 15.04
N LYS A 18 -3.72 12.32 15.12
CA LYS A 18 -3.18 13.01 13.93
C LYS A 18 -2.47 12.03 13.00
N VAL A 19 -1.54 11.22 13.53
CA VAL A 19 -0.80 10.23 12.75
C VAL A 19 -1.74 9.14 12.23
N SER A 20 -2.65 8.66 13.07
CA SER A 20 -3.64 7.64 12.72
C SER A 20 -4.59 8.08 11.61
N SER A 21 -5.04 9.33 11.61
CA SER A 21 -5.88 9.88 10.52
C SER A 21 -5.13 9.87 9.19
N VAL A 22 -3.84 10.24 9.20
CA VAL A 22 -2.99 10.21 7.99
C VAL A 22 -2.79 8.79 7.49
N ILE A 23 -2.56 7.83 8.40
CA ILE A 23 -2.40 6.41 8.06
C ILE A 23 -3.73 5.84 7.51
N LEU A 24 -4.84 6.09 8.21
CA LEU A 24 -6.16 5.56 7.85
C LEU A 24 -6.66 6.10 6.51
N ASN A 25 -6.35 7.34 6.14
CA ASN A 25 -6.73 7.91 4.85
C ASN A 25 -5.94 7.35 3.65
N ARG A 26 -4.96 6.47 3.89
CA ARG A 26 -4.13 5.90 2.82
C ARG A 26 -4.77 4.71 2.12
N THR A 27 -4.32 4.50 0.89
CA THR A 27 -4.78 3.42 0.02
C THR A 27 -3.74 2.30 -0.16
N ASP A 28 -2.49 2.54 0.18
CA ASP A 28 -1.33 1.70 -0.13
C ASP A 28 -0.71 1.09 1.13
N TRP A 29 -1.44 0.18 1.76
CA TRP A 29 -1.04 -0.48 3.01
C TRP A 29 0.07 -1.53 2.84
N ASP A 30 0.44 -1.85 1.60
CA ASP A 30 1.55 -2.74 1.22
C ASP A 30 2.72 -1.97 0.57
N CYS A 31 2.83 -0.67 0.88
CA CYS A 31 3.95 0.15 0.47
C CYS A 31 5.28 -0.32 1.08
N SER A 32 6.38 -0.14 0.33
CA SER A 32 7.71 -0.53 0.78
C SER A 32 8.18 0.39 1.93
N PRO A 33 9.16 -0.03 2.76
CA PRO A 33 9.74 0.85 3.78
C PRO A 33 10.28 2.18 3.23
N ALA A 34 10.72 2.20 1.97
CA ALA A 34 11.15 3.43 1.29
C ALA A 34 9.98 4.38 0.99
N ASP A 35 8.82 3.84 0.63
CA ASP A 35 7.60 4.61 0.42
C ASP A 35 7.06 5.15 1.77
N GLN A 36 7.18 4.36 2.84
CA GLN A 36 6.81 4.74 4.21
C GLN A 36 7.63 5.95 4.71
N LYS A 37 8.93 6.04 4.37
CA LYS A 37 9.76 7.21 4.70
C LYS A 37 9.30 8.50 4.04
N GLY A 38 8.80 8.43 2.80
CA GLY A 38 8.18 9.59 2.14
C GLY A 38 6.93 10.08 2.89
N TYR A 39 6.29 9.21 3.67
CA TYR A 39 5.06 9.50 4.40
C TYR A 39 5.32 10.10 5.76
N GLN A 40 6.35 9.61 6.46
CA GLN A 40 6.89 10.25 7.65
C GLN A 40 7.29 11.72 7.37
N GLN A 41 7.90 11.99 6.21
CA GLN A 41 8.25 13.36 5.82
C GLN A 41 7.04 14.30 5.68
N SER A 42 5.86 13.78 5.28
CA SER A 42 4.62 14.56 5.19
C SER A 42 3.98 14.88 6.55
N LEU A 43 4.34 14.13 7.59
CA LEU A 43 3.88 14.35 8.98
C LEU A 43 4.71 15.41 9.73
N GLY A 44 5.87 15.79 9.17
CA GLY A 44 6.81 16.74 9.75
C GLY A 44 7.88 16.06 10.61
N ALA A 45 8.99 16.76 10.87
CA ALA A 45 10.20 16.22 11.52
C ALA A 45 10.04 15.80 13.00
N GLN A 46 8.84 15.89 13.57
CA GLN A 46 8.57 15.56 14.98
C GLN A 46 8.02 14.17 15.21
N THR A 47 7.55 13.47 14.17
CA THR A 47 7.00 12.12 14.35
C THR A 47 8.14 11.15 14.60
N ASN A 48 8.14 10.54 15.79
CA ASN A 48 9.16 9.56 16.17
C ASN A 48 9.09 8.36 15.21
N ASP A 49 10.16 8.06 14.48
CA ASP A 49 10.18 7.04 13.41
C ASP A 49 9.67 5.68 13.90
N GLU A 50 9.96 5.34 15.16
CA GLU A 50 9.52 4.10 15.82
C GLU A 50 8.00 4.05 16.03
N TRP A 51 7.34 5.17 16.30
CA TRP A 51 5.89 5.21 16.55
C TRP A 51 5.09 5.01 15.27
N PHE A 52 5.59 5.55 14.16
CA PHE A 52 4.89 5.45 12.88
C PHE A 52 4.76 4.00 12.42
N GLU A 53 5.83 3.20 12.52
CA GLU A 53 5.82 1.80 12.10
C GLU A 53 4.84 0.96 12.94
N GLU A 54 4.86 1.11 14.27
CA GLU A 54 3.94 0.40 15.16
C GLU A 54 2.47 0.76 14.88
N LEU A 55 2.18 2.06 14.71
CA LEU A 55 0.84 2.55 14.38
C LEU A 55 0.38 2.06 13.00
N PHE A 56 1.28 2.05 12.03
CA PHE A 56 0.99 1.57 10.69
C PHE A 56 0.63 0.09 10.72
N LEU A 57 1.40 -0.75 11.41
CA LEU A 57 1.11 -2.17 11.57
C LEU A 57 -0.21 -2.41 12.32
N PHE A 58 -0.47 -1.64 13.39
CA PHE A 58 -1.72 -1.70 14.14
C PHE A 58 -2.93 -1.45 13.25
N TRP A 59 -2.94 -0.35 12.50
CA TRP A 59 -4.05 -0.02 11.62
C TRP A 59 -4.15 -0.95 10.43
N LYS A 60 -3.02 -1.36 9.83
CA LYS A 60 -2.97 -2.34 8.74
C LYS A 60 -3.68 -3.63 9.13
N ARG A 61 -3.39 -4.14 10.33
CA ARG A 61 -4.02 -5.34 10.87
C ARG A 61 -5.54 -5.15 11.03
N ASN A 62 -5.96 -4.03 11.63
CA ASN A 62 -7.38 -3.77 11.86
C ASN A 62 -8.17 -3.57 10.55
N VAL A 63 -7.58 -2.91 9.56
CA VAL A 63 -8.17 -2.75 8.22
C VAL A 63 -8.30 -4.09 7.51
N ARG A 64 -7.25 -4.91 7.53
CA ARG A 64 -7.26 -6.26 6.93
C ARG A 64 -8.27 -7.18 7.58
N ASN A 65 -8.34 -7.18 8.91
CA ASN A 65 -9.27 -8.00 9.68
C ASN A 65 -10.70 -7.44 9.67
N GLN A 66 -10.90 -6.23 9.13
CA GLN A 66 -12.19 -5.53 9.11
C GLN A 66 -12.77 -5.40 10.53
N THR A 67 -11.91 -5.08 11.49
CA THR A 67 -12.25 -5.06 12.91
C THR A 67 -13.48 -4.18 13.16
N LYS A 68 -14.48 -4.74 13.85
CA LYS A 68 -15.67 -3.96 14.21
C LYS A 68 -15.32 -2.94 15.29
N PRO A 69 -16.01 -1.78 15.35
CA PRO A 69 -15.74 -0.78 16.39
C PRO A 69 -15.76 -1.34 17.82
N LYS A 70 -16.66 -2.29 18.13
CA LYS A 70 -16.72 -2.95 19.45
C LYS A 70 -15.50 -3.85 19.74
N GLU A 71 -14.99 -4.53 18.72
CA GLU A 71 -13.79 -5.38 18.85
C GLU A 71 -12.54 -4.51 19.03
N LEU A 72 -12.46 -3.39 18.29
CA LEU A 72 -11.40 -2.40 18.46
C LEU A 72 -11.42 -1.79 19.87
N GLN A 73 -12.61 -1.43 20.36
CA GLN A 73 -12.80 -0.93 21.72
C GLN A 73 -12.26 -1.91 22.76
N GLN A 74 -12.62 -3.20 22.65
CA GLN A 74 -12.12 -4.23 23.56
C GLN A 74 -10.60 -4.37 23.49
N GLN A 75 -10.02 -4.41 22.28
CA GLN A 75 -8.56 -4.49 22.11
C GLN A 75 -7.82 -3.32 22.80
N LEU A 76 -8.35 -2.09 22.68
CA LEU A 76 -7.75 -0.92 23.30
C LEU A 76 -7.85 -0.96 24.83
N LEU A 77 -8.99 -1.44 25.37
CA LEU A 77 -9.14 -1.66 26.81
C LEU A 77 -8.17 -2.74 27.32
N ASP A 78 -7.97 -3.82 26.55
CA ASP A 78 -7.02 -4.89 26.89
C ASP A 78 -5.57 -4.38 26.89
N PHE A 79 -5.27 -3.31 26.14
CA PHE A 79 -3.98 -2.61 26.16
C PHE A 79 -3.86 -1.58 27.30
N ASN A 80 -4.83 -1.51 28.22
CA ASN A 80 -4.90 -0.51 29.29
C ASN A 80 -4.93 0.94 28.78
N VAL A 81 -5.53 1.18 27.61
CA VAL A 81 -5.76 2.56 27.13
C VAL A 81 -6.88 3.19 27.97
N PRO A 82 -6.71 4.43 28.47
CA PRO A 82 -7.76 5.14 29.21
C PRO A 82 -9.07 5.21 28.42
N VAL A 83 -10.20 4.99 29.09
CA VAL A 83 -11.53 4.91 28.45
C VAL A 83 -11.84 6.13 27.58
N GLU A 84 -11.52 7.32 28.08
CA GLU A 84 -11.62 8.60 27.35
C GLU A 84 -10.83 8.62 26.04
N ASN A 85 -9.65 8.00 26.00
CA ASN A 85 -8.85 7.87 24.78
C ASN A 85 -9.40 6.78 23.86
N VAL A 86 -9.91 5.68 24.43
CA VAL A 86 -10.55 4.60 23.65
C VAL A 86 -11.72 5.15 22.83
N GLU A 87 -12.58 5.96 23.44
CA GLU A 87 -13.73 6.55 22.74
C GLU A 87 -13.30 7.39 21.54
N ARG A 88 -12.27 8.23 21.72
CA ARG A 88 -11.73 9.07 20.64
C ARG A 88 -11.13 8.25 19.49
N ILE A 89 -10.39 7.18 19.81
CA ILE A 89 -9.78 6.30 18.80
C ILE A 89 -10.86 5.52 18.04
N VAL A 90 -11.88 5.04 18.74
CA VAL A 90 -13.01 4.32 18.12
C VAL A 90 -13.83 5.25 17.23
N GLU A 91 -13.98 6.52 17.60
CA GLU A 91 -14.67 7.50 16.77
C GLU A 91 -13.88 7.84 15.50
N LEU A 92 -12.57 7.99 15.61
CA LEU A 92 -11.68 8.10 14.45
C LEU A 92 -11.85 6.90 13.51
N TRP A 93 -11.85 5.68 14.06
CA TRP A 93 -12.05 4.46 13.28
C TRP A 93 -13.40 4.44 12.54
N LYS A 94 -14.50 4.79 13.22
CA LYS A 94 -15.82 4.84 12.57
C LYS A 94 -15.88 5.85 11.44
N THR A 95 -15.16 6.96 11.57
CA THR A 95 -15.17 8.06 10.59
C THR A 95 -14.31 7.75 9.38
N GLU A 96 -13.06 7.33 9.62
CA GLU A 96 -12.03 7.23 8.57
C GLU A 96 -11.91 5.81 7.97
N ALA A 97 -12.12 4.77 8.77
CA ALA A 97 -11.88 3.40 8.33
C ALA A 97 -12.85 2.87 7.26
N PRO A 98 -14.15 3.24 7.18
CA PRO A 98 -15.06 2.66 6.20
C PRO A 98 -14.60 2.83 4.75
N ALA A 99 -14.06 4.01 4.39
CA ALA A 99 -13.54 4.28 3.06
C ALA A 99 -12.34 3.35 2.74
N THR A 100 -11.48 3.17 3.72
CA THR A 100 -10.25 2.39 3.61
C THR A 100 -10.52 0.89 3.60
N ILE A 101 -11.43 0.40 4.44
CA ILE A 101 -11.89 -0.99 4.43
C ILE A 101 -12.58 -1.30 3.10
N LYS A 102 -13.40 -0.38 2.56
CA LYS A 102 -14.03 -0.58 1.25
C LYS A 102 -12.98 -0.72 0.13
N LYS A 103 -11.94 0.10 0.14
CA LYS A 103 -10.81 -0.02 -0.81
C LYS A 103 -10.01 -1.30 -0.59
N ALA A 104 -9.68 -1.63 0.66
CA ALA A 104 -9.00 -2.88 1.00
C ALA A 104 -9.80 -4.13 0.60
N LYS A 105 -11.14 -4.07 0.64
CA LYS A 105 -12.02 -5.13 0.12
C LYS A 105 -11.92 -5.29 -1.40
N LEU A 106 -11.84 -4.19 -2.15
CA LEU A 106 -11.64 -4.27 -3.61
C LEU A 106 -10.30 -4.94 -3.94
N VAL A 107 -9.26 -4.62 -3.18
CA VAL A 107 -7.92 -5.24 -3.28
C VAL A 107 -7.95 -6.73 -2.87
N SER A 108 -8.62 -7.05 -1.76
CA SER A 108 -8.68 -8.42 -1.21
C SER A 108 -9.59 -9.36 -2.00
N ALA A 109 -10.62 -8.85 -2.69
CA ALA A 109 -11.60 -9.68 -3.39
C ALA A 109 -11.05 -10.30 -4.69
N SER A 110 -10.06 -9.68 -5.34
CA SER A 110 -9.44 -10.24 -6.54
C SER A 110 -8.32 -11.23 -6.22
N GLY A 111 -7.72 -11.14 -5.02
CA GLY A 111 -6.49 -11.84 -4.65
C GLY A 111 -5.29 -11.53 -5.57
N LYS A 112 -5.46 -10.60 -6.53
CA LYS A 112 -4.52 -10.28 -7.59
C LYS A 112 -4.20 -8.79 -7.52
N PRO A 113 -2.91 -8.40 -7.57
CA PRO A 113 -2.51 -7.01 -7.53
C PRO A 113 -3.21 -6.22 -8.64
N GLN A 114 -3.85 -5.10 -8.28
CA GLN A 114 -4.46 -4.20 -9.24
C GLN A 114 -3.42 -3.20 -9.73
N VAL A 115 -3.20 -3.16 -11.05
CA VAL A 115 -2.33 -2.16 -11.68
C VAL A 115 -3.03 -0.80 -11.68
N SER A 116 -2.39 0.20 -11.08
CA SER A 116 -2.90 1.58 -10.95
C SER A 116 -2.16 2.59 -11.82
N ASP A 117 -0.87 2.35 -12.09
CA ASP A 117 -0.05 3.16 -12.98
C ASP A 117 0.95 2.25 -13.70
N ILE A 118 1.29 2.60 -14.95
CA ILE A 118 2.29 1.90 -15.76
C ILE A 118 3.23 2.95 -16.31
N ARG A 119 4.49 2.91 -15.85
CA ARG A 119 5.56 3.72 -16.41
C ARG A 119 6.45 2.84 -17.25
N TRP A 120 7.00 3.39 -18.32
CA TRP A 120 7.91 2.67 -19.18
C TRP A 120 9.10 3.54 -19.60
N GLY A 121 10.22 2.89 -19.86
CA GLY A 121 11.43 3.52 -20.38
C GLY A 121 12.17 2.58 -21.32
N LEU A 122 12.74 3.12 -22.38
CA LEU A 122 13.55 2.37 -23.33
C LEU A 122 15.02 2.50 -22.95
N GLU A 123 15.67 1.35 -22.72
CA GLU A 123 17.10 1.26 -22.45
C GLU A 123 17.82 0.89 -23.74
N LEU A 124 18.54 1.86 -24.30
CA LEU A 124 19.39 1.69 -25.46
C LEU A 124 20.85 1.79 -25.00
N GLU A 125 21.53 0.65 -24.87
CA GLU A 125 22.97 0.68 -24.67
C GLU A 125 23.65 1.11 -25.97
N ARG A 126 24.28 2.29 -25.97
CA ARG A 126 25.07 2.76 -27.11
C ARG A 126 26.31 1.89 -27.25
N ALA A 127 26.57 1.41 -28.46
CA ALA A 127 27.84 0.78 -28.80
C ALA A 127 28.97 1.76 -28.48
N THR A 128 29.84 1.38 -27.55
CA THR A 128 31.05 2.15 -27.21
C THR A 128 32.23 1.60 -28.00
N ARG A 129 33.34 2.35 -28.09
CA ARG A 129 34.55 1.90 -28.81
C ARG A 129 35.11 0.57 -28.28
N PHE A 130 34.72 0.15 -27.07
CA PHE A 130 35.16 -1.07 -26.39
C PHE A 130 34.09 -2.18 -26.36
N ASN A 131 32.87 -1.90 -26.85
CA ASN A 131 31.77 -2.86 -26.87
C ASN A 131 30.99 -2.72 -28.20
N THR A 132 31.41 -3.50 -29.19
CA THR A 132 30.90 -3.48 -30.58
C THR A 132 29.65 -4.32 -30.80
N GLN A 133 29.24 -5.13 -29.82
CA GLN A 133 28.00 -5.90 -29.95
C GLN A 133 26.80 -4.96 -29.81
N LYS A 134 25.99 -4.86 -30.87
CA LYS A 134 24.67 -4.24 -30.81
C LYS A 134 23.84 -5.04 -29.81
N ARG A 135 23.66 -4.50 -28.60
CA ARG A 135 22.70 -5.06 -27.64
C ARG A 135 21.30 -4.67 -28.05
N GLU A 136 20.40 -5.63 -27.99
CA GLU A 136 19.00 -5.45 -28.36
C GLU A 136 18.33 -4.44 -27.40
N PRO A 137 17.38 -3.62 -27.91
CA PRO A 137 16.68 -2.66 -27.08
C PRO A 137 15.86 -3.38 -26.01
N LEU A 138 16.03 -2.97 -24.75
CA LEU A 138 15.23 -3.46 -23.63
C LEU A 138 14.24 -2.40 -23.19
N ILE A 139 13.02 -2.81 -22.92
CA ILE A 139 11.98 -1.94 -22.36
C ILE A 139 11.83 -2.27 -20.88
N ASN A 140 11.96 -1.24 -20.05
CA ASN A 140 11.74 -1.34 -18.61
C ASN A 140 10.32 -0.86 -18.30
N PHE A 141 9.44 -1.76 -17.88
CA PHE A 141 8.14 -1.42 -17.32
C PHE A 141 8.22 -1.35 -15.81
N ALA A 142 7.65 -0.29 -15.24
CA ALA A 142 7.40 -0.15 -13.82
C ALA A 142 5.88 -0.16 -13.61
N PHE A 143 5.36 -1.29 -13.15
CA PHE A 143 3.97 -1.45 -12.78
C PHE A 143 3.79 -0.99 -11.34
N LYS A 144 2.99 0.06 -11.13
CA LYS A 144 2.56 0.43 -9.79
C LYS A 144 1.29 -0.33 -9.47
N THR A 145 1.37 -1.25 -8.53
CA THR A 145 0.22 -1.97 -8.02
C THR A 145 -0.16 -1.46 -6.63
N ASP A 146 -1.38 -1.77 -6.23
CA ASP A 146 -1.84 -1.66 -4.84
C ASP A 146 -0.99 -2.46 -3.82
N GLN A 147 -0.22 -3.45 -4.30
CA GLN A 147 0.72 -4.26 -3.52
C GLN A 147 2.19 -3.81 -3.66
N GLY A 148 2.43 -2.61 -4.22
CA GLY A 148 3.77 -2.05 -4.42
C GLY A 148 4.18 -1.98 -5.89
N SER A 149 5.42 -1.54 -6.12
CA SER A 149 5.96 -1.40 -7.48
C SER A 149 6.68 -2.67 -7.94
N LYS A 150 6.45 -3.08 -9.18
CA LYS A 150 7.15 -4.18 -9.83
C LYS A 150 7.79 -3.71 -11.12
N ASN A 151 9.11 -3.83 -11.18
CA ASN A 151 9.88 -3.52 -12.38
C ASN A 151 10.10 -4.80 -13.19
N VAL A 152 9.82 -4.76 -14.48
CA VAL A 152 10.00 -5.88 -15.41
C VAL A 152 10.73 -5.36 -16.62
N LYS A 153 11.85 -6.02 -16.97
CA LYS A 153 12.55 -5.80 -18.23
C LYS A 153 11.97 -6.74 -19.27
N MET A 154 11.64 -6.23 -20.44
CA MET A 154 11.13 -7.01 -21.56
C MET A 154 11.92 -6.72 -22.83
N ASP A 155 12.21 -7.77 -23.58
CA ASP A 155 12.64 -7.66 -24.98
C ASP A 155 11.43 -7.46 -25.91
N ILE A 156 11.70 -7.35 -27.21
CA ILE A 156 10.66 -7.09 -28.21
C ILE A 156 9.71 -8.28 -28.41
N ASP A 157 10.19 -9.51 -28.23
CA ASP A 157 9.38 -10.71 -28.40
C ASP A 157 8.42 -10.86 -27.22
N GLN A 158 8.89 -10.63 -25.99
CA GLN A 158 8.09 -10.59 -24.78
C GLN A 158 7.03 -9.48 -24.82
N LEU A 159 7.39 -8.29 -25.34
CA LEU A 159 6.41 -7.21 -25.55
C LEU A 159 5.33 -7.61 -26.55
N THR A 160 5.72 -8.27 -27.65
CA THR A 160 4.79 -8.73 -28.68
C THR A 160 3.83 -9.76 -28.11
N GLN A 161 4.33 -10.71 -27.31
CA GLN A 161 3.49 -11.70 -26.61
C GLN A 161 2.52 -11.04 -25.62
N LEU A 162 2.99 -10.03 -24.86
CA LEU A 162 2.14 -9.28 -23.94
C LEU A 162 1.01 -8.56 -24.70
N HIS A 163 1.33 -7.90 -25.81
CA HIS A 163 0.33 -7.22 -26.64
C HIS A 163 -0.75 -8.18 -27.16
N LEU A 164 -0.34 -9.33 -27.70
CA LEU A 164 -1.27 -10.35 -28.20
C LEU A 164 -2.17 -10.89 -27.08
N THR A 165 -1.59 -11.16 -25.91
CA THR A 165 -2.35 -11.64 -24.74
C THR A 165 -3.38 -10.61 -24.28
N LEU A 166 -3.00 -9.33 -24.19
CA LEU A 166 -3.92 -8.27 -23.79
C LEU A 166 -5.06 -8.09 -24.81
N LYS A 167 -4.75 -8.21 -26.10
CA LYS A 167 -5.75 -8.14 -27.18
C LYS A 167 -6.75 -9.30 -27.11
N ASP A 168 -6.29 -10.51 -26.81
CA ASP A 168 -7.15 -11.68 -26.63
C ASP A 168 -8.06 -11.53 -25.41
N ILE A 169 -7.51 -11.07 -24.28
CA ILE A 169 -8.30 -10.76 -23.08
C ILE A 169 -9.37 -9.71 -23.39
N GLN A 170 -9.01 -8.63 -24.10
CA GLN A 170 -9.96 -7.58 -24.46
C GLN A 170 -11.08 -8.12 -25.36
N SER A 171 -10.75 -8.95 -26.35
CA SER A 171 -11.76 -9.58 -27.21
C SER A 171 -12.73 -10.46 -26.41
N HIS A 172 -12.24 -11.19 -25.40
CA HIS A 172 -13.11 -11.98 -24.52
C HIS A 172 -14.02 -11.10 -23.67
N ILE A 173 -13.50 -10.01 -23.08
CA ILE A 173 -14.30 -9.06 -22.31
C ILE A 173 -15.39 -8.46 -23.20
N ASP A 174 -15.03 -7.96 -24.38
CA ASP A 174 -15.98 -7.36 -25.32
C ASP A 174 -17.07 -8.34 -25.78
N SER A 175 -16.79 -9.65 -25.77
CA SER A 175 -17.79 -10.68 -26.10
C SER A 175 -18.78 -10.96 -24.96
N VAL A 176 -18.35 -10.80 -23.70
CA VAL A 176 -19.16 -11.06 -22.50
C VAL A 176 -20.04 -9.87 -22.15
N PHE A 177 -19.61 -8.65 -22.47
CA PHE A 177 -20.32 -7.41 -22.16
C PHE A 177 -21.10 -6.82 -23.36
N LYS A 178 -21.36 -7.63 -24.40
CA LYS A 178 -22.27 -7.31 -25.51
C LYS A 178 -23.69 -7.77 -25.20
#